data_AF-A0A7C9RVA6-F1
#
_entry.id   AF-A0A7C9RVA6-F1
#
_cell.length_a   1.000
_cell.length_b   1.000
_cell.length_c   1.000
_cell.angle_alpha   90.00
_cell.angle_beta   90.00
_cell.angle_gamma   90.00
#
_symmetry.space_group_name_H-M   'P 1'
#
loop_
_entity.id
_entity.type
_entity.pdbx_description
1 polymer ?
#
loop_
_entity_poly.entity_id
_entity_poly.type
_entity_poly.pdbx_seq_one_letter_code
_entity_poly.pdbx_strand_id
1 'polypeptide(L)'
;MRTDDQVDMFSKPVADPPPALADGTPPRGLTEAGWVRTTGWLQVGDHPVSSAHIAAVVGLLWSAVGAAVLVSRAPVVAGLLVLTAPALCGVSWWLLVTRVRPASAARNVETVHADELAPGDLVRLYGSIGPVGQVNEVTLGDDVRVAFHGGTRQSWSPSQVVHLAELLN
;
A
#
# COMPACT_ATOMS: atom_id res chain seq x y z
N MET A 1 -25.50 -49.86 -8.17
CA MET A 1 -24.36 -49.41 -9.00
C MET A 1 -24.51 -47.90 -9.11
N ARG A 2 -23.74 -47.14 -8.32
CA ARG A 2 -23.92 -45.70 -8.10
C ARG A 2 -22.80 -44.99 -8.85
N THR A 3 -23.14 -44.31 -9.93
CA THR A 3 -22.24 -43.45 -10.72
C THR A 3 -22.37 -42.03 -10.17
N ASP A 4 -21.49 -41.68 -9.23
CA ASP A 4 -21.29 -40.31 -8.76
C ASP A 4 -19.89 -39.89 -9.23
N ASP A 5 -19.81 -39.13 -10.32
CA ASP A 5 -18.67 -38.24 -10.66
C ASP A 5 -19.06 -37.38 -11.86
N GLN A 6 -20.06 -36.52 -11.66
CA GLN A 6 -20.40 -35.49 -12.63
C GLN A 6 -19.59 -34.23 -12.28
N VAL A 7 -18.36 -34.17 -12.78
CA VAL A 7 -17.55 -32.95 -12.74
C VAL A 7 -18.21 -31.93 -13.67
N ASP A 8 -18.89 -30.95 -13.08
CA ASP A 8 -19.53 -29.86 -13.82
C ASP A 8 -18.47 -28.90 -14.37
N MET A 9 -18.05 -29.13 -15.62
CA MET A 9 -17.08 -28.30 -16.34
C MET A 9 -17.58 -26.89 -16.67
N PHE A 10 -18.86 -26.58 -16.41
CA PHE A 10 -19.49 -25.28 -16.67
C PHE A 10 -19.80 -24.50 -15.40
N SER A 11 -19.50 -25.06 -14.23
CA SER A 11 -19.43 -24.29 -13.00
C SER A 11 -18.42 -23.17 -13.21
N LYS A 12 -18.89 -21.91 -13.17
CA LYS A 12 -18.01 -20.74 -13.13
C LYS A 12 -16.96 -21.01 -12.05
N PRO A 13 -15.66 -20.80 -12.31
CA PRO A 13 -14.68 -20.86 -11.25
C PRO A 13 -15.19 -19.95 -10.14
N VAL A 14 -15.38 -20.52 -8.95
CA VAL A 14 -15.72 -19.76 -7.75
C VAL A 14 -14.56 -18.81 -7.59
N ALA A 15 -14.77 -17.56 -8.00
CA ALA A 15 -13.78 -16.53 -7.79
C ALA A 15 -13.61 -16.43 -6.27
N ASP A 16 -12.36 -16.60 -5.81
CA ASP A 16 -12.04 -16.44 -4.41
C ASP A 16 -12.58 -15.07 -3.93
N PRO A 17 -13.12 -15.00 -2.70
CA PRO A 17 -13.74 -13.79 -2.23
C PRO A 17 -12.73 -12.64 -2.27
N PRO A 18 -13.13 -11.45 -2.75
CA PRO A 18 -12.23 -10.31 -2.83
C PRO A 18 -11.75 -9.90 -1.44
N PRO A 19 -10.62 -9.16 -1.36
CA PRO A 19 -10.11 -8.69 -0.09
C PRO A 19 -11.20 -7.90 0.62
N ALA A 20 -11.48 -8.26 1.87
CA ALA A 20 -12.51 -7.63 2.68
C ALA A 20 -11.92 -7.18 4.01
N LEU A 21 -12.49 -6.12 4.56
CA LEU A 21 -12.27 -5.72 5.94
C LEU A 21 -12.87 -6.74 6.89
N ALA A 22 -12.51 -6.68 8.18
CA ALA A 22 -13.01 -7.61 9.20
C ALA A 22 -14.56 -7.57 9.36
N ASP A 23 -15.20 -6.49 8.94
CA ASP A 23 -16.65 -6.31 8.92
C ASP A 23 -17.31 -6.77 7.59
N GLY A 24 -16.53 -7.36 6.68
CA GLY A 24 -16.99 -7.83 5.37
C GLY A 24 -17.13 -6.73 4.31
N THR A 25 -16.82 -5.47 4.64
CA THR A 25 -16.90 -4.38 3.67
C THR A 25 -15.69 -4.34 2.74
N PRO A 26 -15.84 -3.86 1.48
CA PRO A 26 -14.72 -3.77 0.56
C PRO A 26 -13.73 -2.67 1.02
N PRO A 27 -12.42 -2.93 1.02
CA PRO A 27 -11.42 -1.96 1.42
C PRO A 27 -11.34 -0.80 0.43
N ARG A 28 -11.08 0.39 0.96
CA ARG A 28 -10.92 1.59 0.13
C ARG A 28 -9.59 1.55 -0.58
N GLY A 29 -9.57 1.95 -1.84
CA GLY A 29 -8.35 1.97 -2.64
C GLY A 29 -7.92 0.59 -3.17
N LEU A 30 -8.83 -0.39 -3.20
CA LEU A 30 -8.68 -1.60 -3.99
C LEU A 30 -8.52 -1.22 -5.47
N THR A 31 -7.44 -1.72 -6.08
CA THR A 31 -7.11 -1.50 -7.50
C THR A 31 -7.65 -2.63 -8.37
N GLU A 32 -7.74 -2.42 -9.68
CA GLU A 32 -8.11 -3.47 -10.64
C GLU A 32 -7.10 -4.63 -10.63
N ALA A 33 -5.84 -4.37 -10.28
CA ALA A 33 -4.80 -5.37 -10.05
C ALA A 33 -4.97 -6.15 -8.73
N GLY A 34 -6.04 -5.86 -7.97
CA GLY A 34 -6.47 -6.54 -6.75
C GLY A 34 -5.65 -6.26 -5.50
N TRP A 35 -4.81 -5.23 -5.53
CA TRP A 35 -4.10 -4.73 -4.36
C TRP A 35 -4.84 -3.58 -3.71
N VAL A 36 -4.75 -3.50 -2.39
CA VAL A 36 -5.27 -2.42 -1.57
C VAL A 36 -4.17 -1.38 -1.38
N ARG A 37 -4.36 -0.19 -1.94
CA ARG A 37 -3.51 0.96 -1.65
C ARG A 37 -3.60 1.30 -0.17
N THR A 38 -2.48 1.66 0.45
CA THR A 38 -2.48 2.16 1.82
C THR A 38 -2.12 3.64 1.86
N THR A 39 -2.80 4.40 2.70
CA THR A 39 -2.65 5.86 2.76
C THR A 39 -1.33 6.31 3.38
N GLY A 40 -0.77 7.41 2.86
CA GLY A 40 0.20 8.23 3.59
C GLY A 40 1.67 7.83 3.48
N TRP A 41 2.01 6.68 2.90
CA TRP A 41 3.38 6.17 2.88
C TRP A 41 3.93 5.95 1.48
N LEU A 42 5.22 6.23 1.34
CA LEU A 42 6.08 5.86 0.24
C LEU A 42 7.19 4.98 0.80
N GLN A 43 7.82 4.19 -0.06
CA GLN A 43 8.92 3.34 0.35
C GLN A 43 10.16 3.68 -0.46
N VAL A 44 11.28 3.85 0.23
CA VAL A 44 12.60 4.10 -0.35
C VAL A 44 13.53 3.00 0.14
N GLY A 45 13.80 2.00 -0.72
CA GLY A 45 14.47 0.76 -0.30
C GLY A 45 13.64 0.04 0.76
N ASP A 46 14.23 -0.24 1.93
CA ASP A 46 13.54 -0.90 3.04
C ASP A 46 12.90 0.08 4.04
N HIS A 47 13.00 1.39 3.79
CA HIS A 47 12.56 2.41 4.74
C HIS A 47 11.22 3.03 4.32
N PRO A 48 10.22 3.01 5.21
CA PRO A 48 8.99 3.74 4.98
C PRO A 48 9.19 5.24 5.19
N VAL A 49 8.71 6.03 4.23
CA VAL A 49 8.77 7.49 4.27
C VAL A 49 7.36 8.05 4.14
N SER A 50 6.97 8.92 5.06
CA SER A 50 5.67 9.57 5.00
C SER A 50 5.61 10.53 3.80
N SER A 51 4.64 10.33 2.91
CA SER A 51 4.45 11.18 1.72
C SER A 51 4.14 12.64 2.08
N ALA A 52 3.50 12.89 3.22
CA ALA A 52 3.25 14.24 3.73
C ALA A 52 4.55 14.93 4.18
N HIS A 53 5.51 14.17 4.74
CA HIS A 53 6.82 14.70 5.09
C HIS A 53 7.61 15.06 3.83
N ILE A 54 7.54 14.23 2.78
CA ILE A 54 8.16 14.57 1.48
C ILE A 54 7.55 15.87 0.92
N ALA A 55 6.23 16.00 0.95
CA ALA A 55 5.56 17.23 0.51
C ALA A 55 5.99 18.46 1.32
N ALA A 56 6.17 18.32 2.64
CA ALA A 56 6.66 19.39 3.50
C ALA A 56 8.11 19.77 3.17
N VAL A 57 9.00 18.80 2.95
CA VAL A 57 10.40 19.04 2.56
C VAL A 57 10.47 19.73 1.19
N VAL A 58 9.70 19.28 0.22
CA VAL A 58 9.61 19.95 -1.10
C VAL A 58 9.11 21.38 -0.95
N GLY A 59 8.10 21.60 -0.11
CA GLY A 59 7.60 22.94 0.24
C GLY A 59 8.67 23.83 0.87
N LEU A 60 9.51 23.27 1.76
CA LEU A 60 10.64 23.97 2.36
C LEU A 60 11.71 24.36 1.33
N LEU A 61 12.06 23.44 0.42
CA LEU A 61 13.06 23.71 -0.60
C LEU A 61 12.60 24.82 -1.54
N TRP A 62 11.33 24.76 -1.99
CA TRP A 62 10.76 25.79 -2.84
C TRP A 62 10.61 27.13 -2.12
N SER A 63 10.24 27.13 -0.83
CA SER A 63 10.14 28.36 -0.05
C SER A 63 11.49 29.02 0.18
N ALA A 64 12.56 28.25 0.36
CA ALA A 64 13.92 28.79 0.44
C ALA A 64 14.34 29.49 -0.85
N VAL A 65 14.04 28.89 -2.02
CA VAL A 65 14.29 29.53 -3.33
C VAL A 65 13.48 30.82 -3.48
N GLY A 66 12.18 30.78 -3.15
CA GLY A 66 11.31 31.96 -3.19
C GLY A 66 11.77 33.07 -2.23
N ALA A 67 12.19 32.70 -1.02
CA ALA A 67 12.70 33.62 -0.02
C ALA A 67 13.99 34.29 -0.46
N ALA A 68 14.91 33.57 -1.11
CA ALA A 68 16.15 34.16 -1.65
C ALA A 68 15.86 35.26 -2.68
N VAL A 69 14.82 35.11 -3.49
CA VAL A 69 14.37 36.14 -4.45
C VAL A 69 13.71 37.34 -3.74
N LEU A 70 12.98 37.08 -2.66
CA LEU A 70 12.16 38.09 -1.97
C LEU A 70 12.91 38.86 -0.88
N VAL A 71 13.98 38.32 -0.32
CA VAL A 71 14.59 38.83 0.93
C VAL A 71 14.98 40.31 0.86
N SER A 72 15.48 40.78 -0.29
CA SER A 72 15.89 42.18 -0.47
C SER A 72 14.74 43.16 -0.63
N ARG A 73 13.55 42.69 -1.05
CA ARG A 73 12.37 43.54 -1.32
C ARG A 73 11.31 43.43 -0.23
N ALA A 74 11.17 42.26 0.39
CA ALA A 74 10.13 41.95 1.37
C ALA A 74 10.63 40.88 2.37
N PRO A 75 11.56 41.23 3.29
CA PRO A 75 12.20 40.26 4.19
C PRO A 75 11.20 39.57 5.13
N VAL A 76 10.15 40.27 5.58
CA VAL A 76 9.09 39.68 6.42
C VAL A 76 8.32 38.61 5.66
N VAL A 77 7.98 38.88 4.38
CA VAL A 77 7.27 37.92 3.53
C VAL A 77 8.15 36.70 3.24
N ALA A 78 9.45 36.92 2.99
CA ALA A 78 10.41 35.83 2.81
C ALA A 78 10.49 34.93 4.05
N GLY A 79 10.55 35.52 5.26
CA GLY A 79 10.54 34.77 6.52
C GLY A 79 9.24 33.97 6.73
N LEU A 80 8.08 34.60 6.49
CA LEU A 80 6.79 33.92 6.59
C LEU A 80 6.67 32.76 5.60
N LEU A 81 7.18 32.91 4.37
CA LEU A 81 7.14 31.88 3.35
C LEU A 81 7.90 30.62 3.80
N VAL A 82 9.11 30.79 4.34
CA VAL A 82 9.92 29.65 4.83
C VAL A 82 9.26 28.95 6.01
N LEU A 83 8.65 29.71 6.93
CA LEU A 83 7.98 29.15 8.11
C LEU A 83 6.69 28.41 7.77
N THR A 84 5.89 28.94 6.84
CA THR A 84 4.52 28.45 6.61
C THR A 84 4.41 27.44 5.47
N ALA A 85 5.22 27.55 4.42
CA ALA A 85 5.11 26.69 3.24
C ALA A 85 5.25 25.18 3.54
N PRO A 86 6.19 24.71 4.40
CA PRO A 86 6.32 23.28 4.70
C PRO A 86 5.04 22.72 5.34
N ALA A 87 4.48 23.46 6.31
CA ALA A 87 3.25 23.09 6.99
C ALA A 87 2.06 23.08 6.01
N LEU A 88 1.93 24.11 5.17
CA LEU A 88 0.86 24.20 4.18
C LEU A 88 0.95 23.06 3.16
N CYS A 89 2.13 22.77 2.61
CA CYS A 89 2.33 21.68 1.66
C CYS A 89 2.05 20.31 2.29
N GLY A 90 2.60 20.06 3.48
CA GLY A 90 2.39 18.80 4.21
C GLY A 90 0.93 18.55 4.57
N VAL A 91 0.25 19.55 5.15
CA VAL A 91 -1.17 19.45 5.52
C VAL A 91 -2.07 19.34 4.30
N SER A 92 -1.82 20.12 3.24
CA SER A 92 -2.60 20.05 2.00
C SER A 92 -2.48 18.68 1.34
N TRP A 93 -1.27 18.13 1.30
CA TRP A 93 -1.05 16.77 0.79
C TRP A 93 -1.74 15.71 1.65
N TRP A 94 -1.62 15.82 2.98
CA TRP A 94 -2.30 14.93 3.91
C TRP A 94 -3.82 14.96 3.73
N LEU A 95 -4.42 16.16 3.63
CA LEU A 95 -5.85 16.31 3.36
C LEU A 95 -6.24 15.71 2.01
N LEU A 96 -5.44 15.91 0.96
CA LEU A 96 -5.69 15.34 -0.35
C LEU A 96 -5.75 13.80 -0.28
N VAL A 97 -4.75 13.16 0.32
CA VAL A 97 -4.67 11.69 0.37
C VAL A 97 -5.69 11.08 1.35
N THR A 98 -6.08 11.80 2.40
CA THR A 98 -7.05 11.27 3.39
C THR A 98 -8.51 11.57 3.05
N ARG A 99 -8.80 12.66 2.33
CA ARG A 99 -10.20 13.09 2.06
C ARG A 99 -10.62 12.88 0.62
N VAL A 100 -9.74 13.10 -0.36
CA VAL A 100 -10.10 13.04 -1.79
C VAL A 100 -9.85 11.65 -2.36
N ARG A 101 -8.79 10.97 -1.92
CA ARG A 101 -8.46 9.60 -2.35
C ARG A 101 -8.16 8.70 -1.15
N PRO A 102 -9.12 8.54 -0.21
CA PRO A 102 -8.91 7.69 0.96
C PRO A 102 -8.61 6.27 0.51
N ALA A 103 -7.66 5.65 1.18
CA ALA A 103 -7.32 4.25 1.02
C ALA A 103 -7.22 3.63 2.41
N SER A 104 -7.64 2.38 2.54
CA SER A 104 -7.68 1.68 3.82
C SER A 104 -6.32 1.71 4.50
N ALA A 105 -6.35 1.86 5.83
CA ALA A 105 -5.14 1.69 6.62
C ALA A 105 -4.79 0.20 6.68
N ALA A 106 -3.52 -0.10 6.95
CA ALA A 106 -3.11 -1.47 7.18
C ALA A 106 -2.11 -1.50 8.33
N ARG A 107 -2.23 -2.50 9.19
CA ARG A 107 -1.34 -2.75 10.33
C ARG A 107 -0.62 -4.06 10.12
N ASN A 108 0.69 -4.08 10.31
CA ASN A 108 1.43 -5.34 10.27
C ASN A 108 1.13 -6.12 11.55
N VAL A 109 0.79 -7.41 11.40
CA VAL A 109 0.43 -8.28 12.52
C VAL A 109 1.61 -9.17 12.87
N GLU A 110 2.25 -9.73 11.86
CA GLU A 110 3.35 -10.67 12.02
C GLU A 110 4.26 -10.69 10.79
N THR A 111 5.34 -11.46 10.91
CA THR A 111 6.30 -11.73 9.84
C THR A 111 6.41 -13.23 9.67
N VAL A 112 6.25 -13.71 8.45
CA VAL A 112 6.31 -15.14 8.11
C VAL A 112 7.31 -15.35 6.97
N HIS A 113 7.81 -16.57 6.84
CA HIS A 113 8.57 -16.93 5.64
C HIS A 113 7.64 -17.08 4.44
N ALA A 114 8.17 -16.84 3.24
CA ALA A 114 7.36 -16.89 2.02
C ALA A 114 6.73 -18.27 1.79
N ASP A 115 7.41 -19.35 2.19
CA ASP A 115 6.92 -20.72 2.08
C ASP A 115 5.82 -21.09 3.10
N GLU A 116 5.62 -20.26 4.12
CA GLU A 116 4.57 -20.41 5.13
C GLU A 116 3.26 -19.71 4.72
N LEU A 117 3.26 -18.95 3.62
CA LEU A 117 2.09 -18.24 3.13
C LEU A 117 0.96 -19.18 2.75
N ALA A 118 -0.26 -18.79 3.11
CA ALA A 118 -1.48 -19.49 2.77
C ALA A 118 -2.41 -18.62 1.90
N PRO A 119 -3.23 -19.24 1.02
CA PRO A 119 -4.35 -18.57 0.39
C PRO A 119 -5.24 -17.85 1.41
N GLY A 120 -5.57 -16.59 1.14
CA GLY A 120 -6.33 -15.70 2.01
C GLY A 120 -5.47 -14.70 2.79
N ASP A 121 -4.16 -14.96 2.95
CA ASP A 121 -3.27 -14.07 3.69
C ASP A 121 -3.16 -12.69 3.03
N LEU A 122 -3.12 -11.66 3.86
CA LEU A 122 -2.93 -10.28 3.42
C LEU A 122 -1.47 -9.89 3.66
N VAL A 123 -0.73 -9.64 2.57
CA VAL A 123 0.72 -9.44 2.61
C VAL A 123 1.09 -8.06 2.06
N ARG A 124 2.05 -7.39 2.70
CA ARG A 124 2.68 -6.20 2.13
C ARG A 124 3.58 -6.59 0.95
N LEU A 125 3.32 -6.01 -0.22
CA LEU A 125 4.03 -6.39 -1.45
C LEU A 125 5.50 -5.97 -1.49
N TYR A 126 5.87 -4.97 -0.68
CA TYR A 126 7.19 -4.37 -0.70
C TYR A 126 7.70 -4.20 0.74
N GLY A 127 7.93 -5.26 1.51
CA GLY A 127 8.47 -5.12 2.87
C GLY A 127 7.45 -4.58 3.88
N SER A 128 7.84 -3.70 4.82
CA SER A 128 7.01 -3.40 6.00
C SER A 128 5.87 -2.40 5.76
N ILE A 129 5.87 -1.66 4.65
CA ILE A 129 4.86 -0.63 4.34
C ILE A 129 4.59 -0.64 2.85
N GLY A 130 3.40 -0.20 2.43
CA GLY A 130 3.01 -0.13 1.02
C GLY A 130 1.73 -0.91 0.71
N PRO A 131 1.39 -1.11 -0.57
CA PRO A 131 0.18 -1.81 -0.95
C PRO A 131 0.12 -3.21 -0.34
N VAL A 132 -1.09 -3.62 0.02
CA VAL A 132 -1.39 -4.95 0.55
C VAL A 132 -2.02 -5.77 -0.58
N GLY A 133 -1.50 -6.96 -0.83
CA GLY A 133 -2.09 -7.94 -1.73
C GLY A 133 -2.66 -9.10 -0.92
N GLN A 134 -3.82 -9.62 -1.33
CA GLN A 134 -4.34 -10.87 -0.78
C GLN A 134 -3.79 -12.05 -1.58
N VAL A 135 -3.23 -13.04 -0.91
CA VAL A 135 -2.73 -14.27 -1.51
C VAL A 135 -3.91 -15.07 -2.02
N ASN A 136 -3.88 -15.42 -3.30
CA ASN A 136 -4.88 -16.29 -3.94
C ASN A 136 -4.35 -17.72 -4.05
N GLU A 137 -3.09 -17.86 -4.45
CA GLU A 137 -2.46 -19.16 -4.67
C GLU A 137 -0.98 -19.06 -4.31
N VAL A 138 -0.46 -20.12 -3.68
CA VAL A 138 0.95 -20.27 -3.37
C VAL A 138 1.45 -21.56 -4.02
N THR A 139 2.48 -21.45 -4.84
CA THR A 139 3.16 -22.59 -5.46
C THR A 139 4.59 -22.67 -4.93
N LEU A 140 4.88 -23.76 -4.23
CA LEU A 140 6.21 -24.05 -3.71
C LEU A 140 7.07 -24.74 -4.80
N GLY A 141 8.29 -24.26 -4.96
CA GLY A 141 9.31 -24.81 -5.85
C GLY A 141 10.70 -24.36 -5.38
N ASP A 142 11.64 -24.18 -6.32
CA ASP A 142 12.93 -23.55 -5.99
C ASP A 142 12.75 -22.12 -5.44
N ASP A 143 11.75 -21.41 -5.97
CA ASP A 143 11.21 -20.17 -5.45
C ASP A 143 9.74 -20.36 -5.07
N VAL A 144 9.26 -19.57 -4.11
CA VAL A 144 7.85 -19.49 -3.75
C VAL A 144 7.16 -18.49 -4.68
N ARG A 145 6.24 -18.99 -5.50
CA ARG A 145 5.44 -18.17 -6.40
C ARG A 145 4.08 -17.90 -5.78
N VAL A 146 3.77 -16.63 -5.63
CA VAL A 146 2.53 -16.17 -5.02
C VAL A 146 1.71 -15.45 -6.07
N ALA A 147 0.51 -15.96 -6.36
CA ALA A 147 -0.49 -15.23 -7.12
C ALA A 147 -1.38 -14.46 -6.15
N PHE A 148 -1.54 -13.16 -6.40
CA PHE A 148 -2.44 -12.31 -5.64
C PHE A 148 -3.81 -12.23 -6.30
N HIS A 149 -4.81 -11.95 -5.48
CA HIS A 149 -6.12 -11.53 -5.95
C HIS A 149 -5.93 -10.35 -6.92
N GLY A 150 -6.62 -10.39 -8.07
CA GLY A 150 -6.43 -9.43 -9.19
C GLY A 150 -5.35 -9.82 -10.22
N GLY A 151 -4.73 -10.99 -10.08
CA GLY A 151 -3.99 -11.65 -11.15
C GLY A 151 -2.50 -11.33 -11.22
N THR A 152 -1.98 -10.47 -10.32
CA THR A 152 -0.53 -10.23 -10.27
C THR A 152 0.20 -11.36 -9.57
N ARG A 153 1.44 -11.64 -9.97
CA ARG A 153 2.28 -12.70 -9.39
C ARG A 153 3.60 -12.12 -8.89
N GLN A 154 4.08 -12.61 -7.75
CA GLN A 154 5.45 -12.40 -7.29
C GLN A 154 6.16 -13.73 -7.06
N SER A 155 7.48 -13.69 -7.08
CA SER A 155 8.36 -14.81 -6.76
C SER A 155 9.32 -14.36 -5.67
N TRP A 156 9.41 -15.13 -4.60
CA TRP A 156 10.29 -14.88 -3.47
C TRP A 156 11.13 -16.13 -3.19
N SER A 157 12.32 -15.96 -2.62
CA SER A 157 13.04 -17.10 -2.07
C SER A 157 12.24 -17.70 -0.90
N PRO A 158 12.29 -19.02 -0.65
CA PRO A 158 11.55 -19.63 0.47
C PRO A 158 11.82 -18.97 1.83
N SER A 159 13.08 -18.61 2.09
CA SER A 159 13.50 -17.93 3.32
C SER A 159 13.18 -16.43 3.38
N GLN A 160 12.63 -15.84 2.32
CA GLN A 160 12.28 -14.42 2.28
C GLN A 160 11.23 -14.14 3.38
N VAL A 161 11.52 -13.18 4.25
CA VAL A 161 10.55 -12.76 5.27
C VAL A 161 9.60 -11.75 4.66
N VAL A 162 8.30 -12.01 4.80
CA VAL A 162 7.21 -11.13 4.35
C VAL A 162 6.37 -10.67 5.53
N HIS A 163 5.73 -9.51 5.38
CA HIS A 163 4.92 -8.91 6.44
C HIS A 163 3.44 -9.19 6.19
N LEU A 164 2.82 -9.92 7.11
CA LEU A 164 1.37 -10.08 7.16
C LEU A 164 0.73 -8.82 7.72
N ALA A 165 -0.38 -8.42 7.13
CA ALA A 165 -1.06 -7.19 7.42
C ALA A 165 -2.57 -7.40 7.56
N GLU A 166 -3.16 -6.69 8.50
CA GLU A 166 -4.61 -6.54 8.61
C GLU A 166 -5.03 -5.21 7.97
N LEU A 167 -6.12 -5.24 7.21
CA LEU A 167 -6.76 -4.03 6.70
C LEU A 167 -7.67 -3.42 7.76
N LEU A 168 -7.59 -2.10 7.88
CA LEU A 168 -8.35 -1.27 8.80
C LEU A 168 -9.23 -0.29 8.02
N ASN A 169 -10.35 0.11 8.65
CA ASN A 169 -11.30 1.07 8.10
C ASN A 169 -10.70 2.48 7.94
#